data_AF-A0A077ZMD2-F1
#
_entry.id   AF-A0A077ZMD2-F1
#
_cell.length_a   1.000
_cell.length_b   1.000
_cell.length_c   1.000
_cell.angle_alpha   90.00
_cell.angle_beta   90.00
_cell.angle_gamma   90.00
#
_symmetry.space_group_name_H-M   'P 1'
#
loop_
_entity.id
_entity.type
_entity.pdbx_description
1 polymer ?
#
loop_
_entity_poly.entity_id
_entity_poly.type
_entity_poly.pdbx_seq_one_letter_code
_entity_poly.pdbx_strand_id
1 'polypeptide(L)'
;MTNEKKITNKGALQYVLDNCEIPSDVRAKIEILLHQQENKSRGSGKPTATQTENARLIEVIADTLPKGEAFTISDITKTIPELNGFTPQKVGPMLKKLVETGRATRDTNKGKAYYTMV
;
A
#
# COMPACT_ATOMS: atom_id res chain seq x y z
N MET A 1 -9.54 32.38 9.15
CA MET A 1 -9.15 31.39 10.17
C MET A 1 -7.86 30.74 9.68
N THR A 2 -6.73 31.11 10.25
CA THR A 2 -5.43 30.52 9.91
C THR A 2 -5.45 29.08 10.40
N ASN A 3 -5.36 28.10 9.50
CA ASN A 3 -5.16 26.70 9.87
C ASN A 3 -3.79 26.59 10.56
N GLU A 4 -3.75 26.73 11.88
CA GLU A 4 -2.63 26.30 12.69
C GLU A 4 -2.40 24.82 12.36
N LYS A 5 -1.29 24.53 11.67
CA LYS A 5 -0.92 23.16 11.30
C LYS A 5 -0.88 22.34 12.58
N LYS A 6 -1.88 21.48 12.79
CA LYS A 6 -1.91 20.53 13.90
C LYS A 6 -0.62 19.72 13.87
N ILE A 7 0.21 19.91 14.90
CA ILE A 7 1.44 19.16 15.05
C ILE A 7 1.10 17.68 15.30
N THR A 8 1.85 16.78 14.67
CA THR A 8 1.68 15.34 14.91
C THR A 8 2.25 14.98 16.29
N ASN A 9 1.84 13.85 16.87
CA ASN A 9 2.44 13.36 18.13
C ASN A 9 3.96 13.23 18.02
N LYS A 10 4.48 12.77 16.87
CA LYS A 10 5.91 12.76 16.58
C LYS A 10 6.51 14.17 16.63
N GLY A 11 5.87 15.13 15.95
CA GLY A 11 6.32 16.52 15.93
C GLY A 11 6.34 17.17 17.32
N ALA A 12 5.33 16.88 18.16
CA ALA A 12 5.27 17.40 19.53
C ALA A 12 6.40 16.84 20.39
N LEU A 13 6.67 15.53 20.32
CA LEU A 13 7.77 14.89 21.06
C LEU A 13 9.13 15.43 20.61
N GLN A 14 9.34 15.61 19.30
CA GLN A 14 10.58 16.18 18.75
C GLN A 14 10.76 17.63 19.20
N TYR A 15 9.70 18.45 19.17
CA TYR A 15 9.75 19.84 19.62
C TYR A 15 10.22 19.95 21.07
N VAL A 16 9.69 19.08 21.96
CA VAL A 16 10.09 19.06 23.38
C VAL A 16 11.57 18.68 23.53
N LEU A 17 12.07 17.69 22.78
CA LEU A 17 13.49 17.31 22.83
C LEU A 17 14.44 18.42 22.36
N ASP A 18 14.01 19.21 21.38
CA ASP A 18 14.83 20.24 20.74
C ASP A 18 14.75 21.61 21.44
N ASN A 19 13.63 21.91 22.11
CA ASN A 19 13.34 23.26 22.64
C ASN A 19 13.12 23.33 24.15
N CYS A 20 13.04 22.20 24.86
CA CYS A 20 12.83 22.18 26.30
C CYS A 20 14.01 21.54 27.03
N GLU A 21 14.48 22.19 28.10
CA GLU A 21 15.33 21.53 29.08
C GLU A 21 14.47 20.62 29.95
N ILE A 22 14.80 19.32 29.91
CA ILE A 22 14.08 18.28 30.63
C ILE A 22 15.07 17.37 31.36
N PRO A 23 14.69 16.84 32.53
CA PRO A 23 15.48 15.83 33.24
C PRO A 23 15.85 14.64 32.35
N SER A 24 17.01 14.03 32.59
CA SER A 24 17.56 12.97 31.74
C SER A 24 16.67 11.74 31.65
N ASP A 25 15.93 11.40 32.71
CA ASP A 25 14.98 10.29 32.75
C ASP A 25 13.74 10.57 31.88
N VAL A 26 13.25 11.82 31.87
CA VAL A 26 12.14 12.26 31.01
C VAL A 26 12.58 12.26 29.55
N ARG A 27 13.78 12.77 29.26
CA ARG A 27 14.37 12.75 27.91
C ARG A 27 14.42 11.33 27.35
N ALA A 28 14.96 10.38 28.12
CA ALA A 28 15.06 8.97 27.70
C ALA A 28 13.68 8.37 27.38
N LYS A 29 12.64 8.69 28.17
CA LYS A 29 11.27 8.23 27.89
C LYS A 29 10.68 8.85 26.63
N ILE A 30 10.92 10.14 26.39
CA ILE A 30 10.43 10.83 25.19
C ILE A 30 11.11 10.28 23.93
N GLU A 31 12.41 9.99 23.98
CA GLU A 31 13.13 9.34 22.87
C GLU A 31 12.56 7.95 22.55
N ILE A 32 12.25 7.14 23.57
CA ILE A 32 11.56 5.84 23.38
C ILE A 32 10.20 6.02 22.72
N LEU A 33 9.39 6.98 23.19
CA LEU A 33 8.07 7.26 22.62
C LEU A 33 8.18 7.74 21.17
N LEU A 34 9.18 8.57 20.86
CA LEU A 34 9.46 9.04 19.50
C LEU A 34 9.77 7.85 18.59
N HIS A 35 10.67 6.96 19.01
CA HIS A 35 11.02 5.75 18.27
C HIS A 35 9.80 4.81 18.08
N GLN A 36 8.92 4.72 19.07
CA GLN A 36 7.66 3.98 18.93
C GLN A 36 6.70 4.64 17.93
N GLN A 37 6.62 5.98 17.90
CA GLN A 37 5.81 6.70 16.89
C GLN A 37 6.36 6.47 15.48
N GLU A 38 7.68 6.44 15.31
CA GLU A 38 8.30 6.13 14.01
C GLU A 38 7.98 4.71 13.55
N ASN A 39 8.08 3.75 14.46
CA ASN A 39 7.77 2.34 14.16
C ASN A 39 6.28 2.09 13.94
N LYS A 40 5.38 2.85 14.60
CA LYS A 40 3.93 2.76 14.36
C LYS A 40 3.54 3.06 12.91
N SER A 41 4.32 3.90 12.22
CA SER A 41 4.07 4.24 10.81
C SER A 41 4.47 3.13 9.84
N ARG A 42 5.44 2.31 10.20
CA ARG A 42 5.88 1.15 9.42
C ARG A 42 5.01 -0.03 9.85
N GLY A 43 3.87 -0.24 9.18
CA GLY A 43 2.84 -1.22 9.53
C GLY A 43 3.37 -2.63 9.89
N SER A 44 3.84 -2.79 11.12
CA SER A 44 4.41 -4.02 11.70
C SER A 44 3.34 -4.87 12.39
N GLY A 45 2.07 -4.51 12.24
CA GLY A 45 0.96 -5.41 12.58
C GLY A 45 0.86 -6.53 11.55
N LYS A 46 0.41 -7.71 11.98
CA LYS A 46 0.00 -8.79 11.07
C LYS A 46 -0.86 -8.17 9.96
N PRO A 47 -0.58 -8.44 8.67
CA PRO A 47 -1.37 -7.85 7.59
C PRO A 47 -2.84 -8.10 7.85
N THR A 48 -3.66 -7.09 7.59
CA THR A 48 -5.11 -7.22 7.78
C THR A 48 -5.64 -8.32 6.86
N ALA A 49 -6.77 -8.94 7.21
CA ALA A 49 -7.36 -10.00 6.38
C ALA A 49 -7.51 -9.58 4.91
N THR A 50 -7.90 -8.32 4.65
CA THR A 50 -7.97 -7.75 3.29
C THR A 50 -6.61 -7.63 2.61
N GLN A 51 -5.54 -7.27 3.35
CA GLN A 51 -4.19 -7.21 2.78
C GLN A 51 -3.68 -8.60 2.40
N THR A 52 -3.93 -9.59 3.26
CA THR A 52 -3.59 -10.99 2.99
C THR A 52 -4.38 -11.51 1.79
N GLU A 53 -5.68 -11.26 1.72
CA GLU A 53 -6.50 -11.69 0.59
C GLU A 53 -6.09 -11.01 -0.71
N ASN A 54 -5.84 -9.70 -0.69
CA ASN A 54 -5.35 -8.99 -1.88
C ASN A 54 -3.99 -9.53 -2.33
N ALA A 55 -3.10 -9.88 -1.39
CA ALA A 55 -1.81 -10.49 -1.74
C ALA A 55 -2.01 -11.86 -2.39
N ARG A 56 -2.90 -12.70 -1.84
CA ARG A 56 -3.26 -13.99 -2.42
C ARG A 56 -3.83 -13.83 -3.83
N LEU A 57 -4.78 -12.93 -4.03
CA LEU A 57 -5.39 -12.68 -5.34
C LEU A 57 -4.41 -12.14 -6.38
N ILE A 58 -3.43 -11.32 -5.95
CA ILE A 58 -2.35 -10.85 -6.82
C ILE A 58 -1.54 -12.03 -7.37
N GLU A 59 -1.20 -13.01 -6.52
CA GLU A 59 -0.50 -14.22 -6.96
C GLU A 59 -1.37 -15.04 -7.91
N VAL A 60 -2.65 -15.24 -7.58
CA VAL A 60 -3.60 -15.96 -8.45
C VAL A 60 -3.68 -15.32 -9.84
N ILE A 61 -3.71 -14.00 -9.93
CA ILE A 61 -3.71 -13.30 -11.24
C ILE A 61 -2.44 -13.62 -12.04
N ALA A 62 -1.28 -13.53 -11.40
CA ALA A 62 -0.01 -13.75 -12.07
C ALA A 62 0.18 -15.21 -12.52
N ASP A 63 -0.34 -16.17 -11.75
CA ASP A 63 -0.20 -17.61 -12.05
C ASP A 63 -1.26 -18.10 -13.05
N THR A 64 -2.43 -17.46 -13.12
CA THR A 64 -3.53 -17.92 -14.00
C THR A 64 -3.44 -17.34 -15.41
N LEU A 65 -2.96 -16.09 -15.56
CA LEU A 65 -2.92 -15.44 -16.87
C LEU A 65 -1.69 -15.89 -17.69
N PRO A 66 -1.86 -16.23 -18.98
CA PRO A 66 -0.73 -16.57 -19.83
C PRO A 66 0.19 -15.37 -20.04
N LYS A 67 1.50 -15.63 -20.06
CA LYS A 67 2.53 -14.63 -20.32
C LYS A 67 2.48 -14.17 -21.77
N GLY A 68 2.74 -12.87 -21.99
CA GLY A 68 2.80 -12.29 -23.34
C GLY A 68 1.45 -11.98 -23.99
N GLU A 69 0.33 -12.38 -23.40
CA GLU A 69 -1.02 -12.03 -23.88
C GLU A 69 -1.57 -10.81 -23.13
N ALA A 70 -2.35 -9.97 -23.83
CA ALA A 70 -2.85 -8.71 -23.32
C ALA A 70 -4.32 -8.82 -22.91
N PHE A 71 -4.61 -8.63 -21.63
CA PHE A 71 -5.96 -8.72 -21.07
C PHE A 71 -6.44 -7.37 -20.54
N THR A 72 -7.73 -7.06 -20.73
CA THR A 72 -8.37 -5.95 -19.99
C THR A 72 -8.81 -6.41 -18.61
N ILE A 73 -9.10 -5.48 -17.70
CA ILE A 73 -9.64 -5.82 -16.37
C ILE A 73 -10.93 -6.64 -16.47
N SER A 74 -11.77 -6.33 -17.47
CA SER A 74 -13.00 -7.06 -17.74
C SER A 74 -12.75 -8.50 -18.23
N ASP A 75 -11.63 -8.75 -18.91
CA ASP A 75 -11.25 -10.10 -19.33
C ASP A 75 -10.71 -10.87 -18.13
N ILE A 76 -9.81 -10.26 -17.35
CA ILE A 76 -9.21 -10.87 -16.15
C ILE A 76 -10.27 -11.32 -15.15
N THR A 77 -11.27 -10.47 -14.87
CA THR A 77 -12.38 -10.78 -13.94
C THR A 77 -13.30 -11.89 -14.44
N LYS A 78 -13.36 -12.14 -15.74
CA LYS A 78 -14.13 -13.24 -16.34
C LYS A 78 -13.33 -14.54 -16.41
N THR A 79 -12.02 -14.43 -16.65
CA THR A 79 -11.11 -15.58 -16.76
C THR A 79 -10.84 -16.20 -15.40
N ILE A 80 -10.72 -15.39 -14.35
CA ILE A 80 -10.32 -15.86 -13.01
C ILE A 80 -11.57 -16.00 -12.12
N PRO A 81 -11.98 -17.22 -11.75
CA PRO A 81 -13.17 -17.45 -10.94
C PRO A 81 -13.13 -16.75 -9.58
N GLU A 82 -11.95 -16.65 -8.96
CA GLU A 82 -11.77 -15.98 -7.66
C GLU A 82 -12.03 -14.47 -7.71
N LEU A 83 -12.01 -13.86 -8.91
CA LEU A 83 -12.31 -12.45 -9.11
C LEU A 83 -13.74 -12.22 -9.61
N ASN A 84 -14.55 -13.28 -9.72
CA ASN A 84 -15.92 -13.14 -10.19
C ASN A 84 -16.73 -12.27 -9.21
N GLY A 85 -17.38 -11.23 -9.72
CA GLY A 85 -18.08 -10.22 -8.92
C GLY A 85 -17.21 -9.08 -8.39
N PHE A 86 -15.89 -9.10 -8.58
CA PHE A 86 -15.05 -7.95 -8.24
C PHE A 86 -15.25 -6.81 -9.25
N THR A 87 -15.29 -5.58 -8.74
CA THR A 87 -15.38 -4.40 -9.61
C THR A 87 -14.00 -4.00 -10.16
N PRO A 88 -13.93 -3.31 -11.32
CA PRO A 88 -12.67 -2.82 -11.85
C PRO A 88 -11.90 -1.93 -10.88
N GLN A 89 -12.57 -1.17 -9.99
CA GLN A 89 -11.90 -0.36 -8.97
C GLN A 89 -11.20 -1.19 -7.89
N LYS A 90 -11.65 -2.43 -7.64
CA LYS A 90 -11.00 -3.36 -6.71
C LYS A 90 -9.81 -4.07 -7.33
N VAL A 91 -9.90 -4.46 -8.60
CA VAL A 91 -8.84 -5.20 -9.29
C VAL A 91 -7.72 -4.29 -9.80
N GLY A 92 -8.04 -3.04 -10.18
CA GLY A 92 -7.06 -2.08 -10.68
C GLY A 92 -5.81 -1.90 -9.80
N PRO A 93 -5.94 -1.69 -8.47
CA PRO A 93 -4.79 -1.61 -7.57
C PRO A 93 -3.94 -2.88 -7.51
N MET A 94 -4.55 -4.08 -7.64
CA MET A 94 -3.83 -5.35 -7.65
C MET A 94 -2.93 -5.46 -8.88
N LEU A 95 -3.49 -5.13 -10.06
CA LEU A 95 -2.74 -5.11 -11.32
C LEU A 95 -1.66 -4.03 -11.31
N LYS A 96 -1.93 -2.85 -10.74
CA LYS A 96 -0.92 -1.81 -10.56
C LYS A 96 0.27 -2.32 -9.76
N LYS A 97 0.02 -3.09 -8.69
CA LYS A 97 1.08 -3.69 -7.87
C LYS A 97 1.90 -4.74 -8.65
N LEU A 98 1.28 -5.51 -9.52
CA LEU A 98 2.00 -6.40 -10.45
C LEU A 98 2.90 -5.62 -11.40
N VAL A 99 2.45 -4.46 -11.89
CA VAL A 99 3.27 -3.58 -12.73
C VAL A 99 4.41 -2.95 -11.94
N GLU A 100 4.15 -2.45 -10.74
CA GLU A 100 5.17 -1.85 -9.86
C GLU A 100 6.25 -2.85 -9.43
N THR A 101 5.90 -4.14 -9.31
CA THR A 101 6.82 -5.23 -9.00
C THR A 101 7.49 -5.85 -10.23
N GLY A 102 7.20 -5.36 -11.44
CA GLY A 102 7.79 -5.82 -12.70
C GLY A 102 7.27 -7.18 -13.20
N ARG A 103 6.20 -7.71 -12.61
CA ARG A 103 5.57 -8.98 -13.02
C ARG A 103 4.56 -8.81 -14.14
N ALA A 104 4.17 -7.57 -14.43
CA ALA A 104 3.26 -7.23 -15.50
C ALA A 104 3.67 -5.91 -16.18
N THR A 105 3.23 -5.72 -17.41
CA THR A 105 3.27 -4.43 -18.09
C THR A 105 1.85 -3.92 -18.31
N ARG A 106 1.70 -2.59 -18.41
CA ARG A 106 0.43 -1.94 -18.74
C ARG A 106 0.61 -1.11 -19.99
N ASP A 107 -0.19 -1.40 -21.01
CA ASP A 107 -0.30 -0.60 -22.23
C ASP A 107 -1.68 0.07 -22.32
N THR A 108 -1.77 1.21 -22.99
CA THR A 108 -3.05 1.88 -23.24
C THR A 108 -3.26 2.02 -24.74
N ASN A 109 -4.19 1.23 -25.27
CA ASN A 109 -4.53 1.24 -26.70
C ASN A 109 -5.98 1.72 -26.87
N LYS A 110 -6.18 2.77 -27.68
CA LYS A 110 -7.49 3.40 -27.96
C LYS A 110 -8.31 3.68 -26.69
N GLY A 111 -7.66 4.19 -25.64
CA GLY A 111 -8.30 4.55 -24.37
C GLY A 111 -8.65 3.37 -23.45
N LYS A 112 -8.33 2.13 -23.84
CA LYS A 112 -8.46 0.94 -23.00
C LYS A 112 -7.10 0.54 -22.43
N ALA A 113 -7.08 0.18 -21.15
CA ALA A 113 -5.88 -0.33 -20.49
C ALA A 113 -5.81 -1.84 -20.64
N TYR A 114 -4.66 -2.31 -21.11
CA TYR A 114 -4.32 -3.73 -21.26
C TYR A 114 -3.17 -4.07 -20.32
N TYR A 115 -3.23 -5.25 -19.73
CA TYR A 115 -2.21 -5.77 -18.83
C TYR A 115 -1.67 -7.08 -19.41
N THR A 116 -0.35 -7.20 -19.44
CA THR A 116 0.35 -8.39 -19.95
C THR A 116 1.31 -8.91 -18.89
N MET A 117 1.23 -10.20 -18.56
CA MET A 117 2.16 -10.81 -17.62
C MET A 117 3.54 -11.02 -18.27
N VAL A 118 4.58 -10.83 -17.47
CA VAL A 118 6.01 -10.97 -17.85
C VAL A 118 6.58 -12.29 -17.34
#